data_AF-A0A1L6JF36-F1
#
_entry.id   AF-A0A1L6JF36-F1
#
_cell.length_a   1.000
_cell.length_b   1.000
_cell.length_c   1.000
_cell.angle_alpha   90.00
_cell.angle_beta   90.00
_cell.angle_gamma   90.00
#
_symmetry.space_group_name_H-M   'P 1'
#
loop_
_entity.id
_entity.type
_entity.pdbx_description
1 polymer ?
#
loop_
_entity_poly.entity_id
_entity_poly.type
_entity_poly.pdbx_seq_one_letter_code
_entity_poly.pdbx_strand_id
1 'polypeptide(L)'
;MPLDRPGMNFGWPFKEGTLAYRGTAPAGLIDPVIEYRHGNGLYEGGSIVGGFVFAQMEPAGPRGVYVFGDFVAGRIWSVPVSDIQLGRTIQSSEFENRMIDFASTGVSINQPVSFGISSDGALHVVDFDGDVFRNYNVGGW
;
A
#
# COMPACT_ATOMS: atom_id res chain seq x y z
N MET A 1 -8.66 3.27 -11.79
CA MET A 1 -7.71 3.43 -12.91
C MET A 1 -8.48 3.35 -14.23
N PRO A 2 -8.23 4.22 -15.22
CA PRO A 2 -8.87 4.10 -16.53
C PRO A 2 -8.45 2.79 -17.21
N LEU A 3 -9.42 2.01 -17.69
CA LEU A 3 -9.23 0.70 -18.36
C LEU A 3 -8.95 0.85 -19.87
N ASP A 4 -8.73 2.08 -20.36
CA ASP A 4 -8.62 2.41 -21.78
C ASP A 4 -7.18 2.38 -22.33
N ARG A 5 -6.18 2.13 -21.47
CA ARG A 5 -4.77 2.00 -21.88
C ARG A 5 -4.23 0.62 -21.51
N PRO A 6 -3.89 -0.24 -22.49
CA PRO A 6 -3.17 -1.48 -22.21
C PRO A 6 -1.82 -1.15 -21.54
N GLY A 7 -1.39 -2.02 -20.62
CA GLY A 7 -0.16 -1.99 -19.79
C GLY A 7 0.74 -0.75 -19.89
N MET A 8 0.84 0.02 -18.80
CA MET A 8 1.81 1.10 -18.67
C MET A 8 3.24 0.55 -18.60
N ASN A 9 4.19 1.19 -19.29
CA ASN A 9 5.61 0.84 -19.20
C ASN A 9 6.30 1.66 -18.10
N PHE A 10 6.56 1.01 -16.96
CA PHE A 10 7.23 1.62 -15.80
C PHE A 10 8.75 1.71 -15.90
N GLY A 11 9.33 1.29 -17.04
CA GLY A 11 10.72 1.59 -17.36
C GLY A 11 11.73 0.49 -17.07
N TRP A 12 11.33 -0.72 -16.70
CA TRP A 12 12.27 -1.84 -16.58
C TRP A 12 12.91 -2.19 -17.95
N PRO A 13 14.23 -2.43 -18.05
CA PRO A 13 15.23 -2.49 -16.98
C PRO A 13 15.98 -1.17 -16.73
N PHE A 14 15.50 -0.03 -17.23
CA PHE A 14 16.18 1.26 -17.11
C PHE A 14 15.91 1.98 -15.79
N LYS A 15 14.76 1.74 -15.17
CA LYS A 15 14.33 2.35 -13.91
C LYS A 15 13.95 1.32 -12.85
N GLU A 16 14.15 1.70 -11.60
CA GLU A 16 13.60 1.06 -10.41
C GLU A 16 12.78 2.13 -9.66
N GLY A 17 11.46 2.09 -9.82
CA GLY A 17 10.59 3.19 -9.43
C GLY A 17 10.89 4.46 -10.23
N THR A 18 11.10 5.58 -9.53
CA THR A 18 11.52 6.85 -10.12
C THR A 18 13.03 6.94 -10.40
N LEU A 19 13.84 6.02 -9.85
CA LEU A 19 15.29 6.07 -9.92
C LEU A 19 15.82 5.44 -11.22
N ALA A 20 16.92 6.00 -11.74
CA ALA A 20 17.67 5.38 -12.82
C ALA A 20 18.40 4.13 -12.29
N TYR A 21 18.32 3.03 -13.04
CA TYR A 21 18.92 1.75 -12.66
C TYR A 21 20.01 1.33 -13.64
N ARG A 22 19.70 1.26 -14.95
CA ARG A 22 20.66 0.75 -15.95
C ARG A 22 20.50 1.41 -17.31
N GLY A 23 21.63 1.88 -17.88
CA GLY A 23 21.67 2.42 -19.24
C GLY A 23 20.90 3.74 -19.40
N THR A 24 20.56 4.08 -20.64
CA THR A 24 19.80 5.29 -20.97
C THR A 24 18.34 4.92 -21.21
N ALA A 25 17.44 5.47 -20.39
CA ALA A 25 16.02 5.27 -20.51
C ALA A 25 15.46 5.84 -21.83
N PRO A 26 14.59 5.10 -22.56
CA PRO A 26 13.86 5.65 -23.69
C PRO A 26 12.83 6.70 -23.22
N ALA A 27 12.32 7.50 -24.17
CA ALA A 27 11.20 8.40 -23.89
C ALA A 27 9.88 7.62 -23.69
N GLY A 28 8.90 8.27 -23.05
CA GLY A 28 7.55 7.70 -22.88
C GLY A 28 7.39 6.71 -21.73
N LEU A 29 8.39 6.61 -20.83
CA LEU A 29 8.25 5.86 -19.58
C LEU A 29 7.32 6.59 -18.62
N ILE A 30 6.65 5.80 -17.77
CA ILE A 30 5.69 6.28 -16.79
C ILE A 30 6.21 5.96 -15.40
N ASP A 31 6.15 6.93 -14.49
CA ASP A 31 6.54 6.71 -13.10
C ASP A 31 5.41 6.00 -12.34
N PRO A 32 5.74 5.14 -11.36
CA PRO A 32 4.71 4.55 -10.52
C PRO A 32 3.99 5.62 -9.71
N VAL A 33 2.73 5.35 -9.37
CA VAL A 33 1.92 6.26 -8.54
C VAL A 33 2.24 6.16 -7.05
N ILE A 34 2.85 5.07 -6.62
CA ILE A 34 3.28 4.81 -5.24
C ILE A 34 4.63 4.11 -5.32
N GLU A 35 5.60 4.55 -4.52
CA GLU A 35 6.86 3.83 -4.37
C GLU A 35 7.41 3.89 -2.95
N TYR A 36 8.19 2.88 -2.60
CA TYR A 36 9.01 2.85 -1.39
C TYR A 36 10.29 2.08 -1.67
N ARG A 37 11.33 2.31 -0.87
CA ARG A 37 12.64 1.71 -1.07
C ARG A 37 12.76 0.36 -0.39
N HIS A 38 13.65 -0.47 -0.91
CA HIS A 38 14.11 -1.65 -0.18
C HIS A 38 14.92 -1.25 1.06
N GLY A 39 14.65 -1.89 2.19
CA GLY A 39 15.35 -1.59 3.44
C GLY A 39 14.59 -1.99 4.69
N ASN A 40 15.10 -1.55 5.84
CA ASN A 40 14.65 -1.95 7.17
C ASN A 40 14.11 -0.77 8.00
N GLY A 41 14.20 0.49 7.56
CA GLY A 41 13.64 1.64 8.26
C GLY A 41 12.13 1.76 8.04
N LEU A 42 11.35 2.35 8.95
CA LEU A 42 9.87 2.29 9.05
C LEU A 42 9.04 2.40 7.74
N TYR A 43 9.53 3.12 6.74
CA TYR A 43 8.85 3.37 5.45
C TYR A 43 9.58 2.72 4.25
N GLU A 44 10.24 1.60 4.50
CA GLU A 44 10.97 0.76 3.53
C GLU A 44 10.37 -0.66 3.50
N GLY A 45 10.88 -1.59 2.71
CA GLY A 45 10.42 -2.99 2.77
C GLY A 45 11.15 -3.90 1.80
N GLY A 46 10.50 -4.96 1.33
CA GLY A 46 11.10 -5.88 0.36
C GLY A 46 10.11 -6.61 -0.54
N SER A 47 8.81 -6.56 -0.26
CA SER A 47 7.78 -7.18 -1.11
C SER A 47 6.40 -6.63 -0.78
N ILE A 48 5.84 -5.86 -1.70
CA ILE A 48 4.50 -5.27 -1.53
C ILE A 48 3.41 -6.35 -1.54
N VAL A 49 2.46 -6.22 -0.61
CA VAL A 49 1.19 -6.94 -0.60
C VAL A 49 0.10 -5.88 -0.57
N GLY A 50 -0.85 -5.92 -1.49
CA GLY A 50 -1.83 -4.84 -1.60
C GLY A 50 -3.04 -5.24 -2.41
N GLY A 51 -3.70 -4.25 -2.98
CA GLY A 51 -4.91 -4.42 -3.78
C GLY A 51 -6.21 -4.15 -3.03
N PHE A 52 -6.14 -3.48 -1.87
CA PHE A 52 -7.31 -3.27 -1.03
C PHE A 52 -7.66 -1.78 -0.87
N VAL A 53 -8.91 -1.43 -1.12
CA VAL A 53 -9.45 -0.10 -0.82
C VAL A 53 -10.37 -0.23 0.38
N PHE A 54 -9.99 0.41 1.48
CA PHE A 54 -10.84 0.54 2.65
C PHE A 54 -11.66 1.81 2.51
N ALA A 55 -12.97 1.66 2.25
CA ALA A 55 -13.89 2.76 2.03
C ALA A 55 -14.78 2.95 3.27
N GLN A 56 -14.85 4.18 3.76
CA GLN A 56 -15.79 4.59 4.80
C GLN A 56 -16.89 5.48 4.20
N MET A 57 -18.12 5.24 4.64
CA MET A 57 -19.25 6.12 4.34
C MET A 57 -19.31 7.22 5.39
N GLU A 58 -18.94 8.44 4.99
CA GLU A 58 -19.07 9.63 5.82
C GLU A 58 -20.19 10.55 5.30
N PRO A 59 -20.75 11.44 6.14
CA PRO A 59 -21.77 12.42 5.73
C PRO A 59 -21.33 13.33 4.57
N ALA A 60 -20.01 13.49 4.37
CA ALA A 60 -19.40 14.30 3.31
C ALA A 60 -19.06 13.51 2.02
N GLY A 61 -19.48 12.24 1.91
CA GLY A 61 -19.19 11.36 0.77
C GLY A 61 -18.12 10.30 1.10
N PRO A 62 -17.86 9.37 0.16
CA PRO A 62 -16.92 8.28 0.39
C PRO A 62 -15.49 8.82 0.53
N ARG A 63 -14.88 8.57 1.70
CA ARG A 63 -13.43 8.65 1.88
C ARG A 63 -12.89 7.24 1.81
N GLY A 64 -11.87 7.04 1.00
CA GLY A 64 -11.24 5.74 0.83
C GLY A 64 -9.74 5.89 0.95
N VAL A 65 -9.12 4.95 1.63
CA VAL A 65 -7.67 4.78 1.63
C VAL A 65 -7.32 3.48 0.91
N TYR A 66 -6.25 3.53 0.14
CA TYR A 66 -5.64 2.33 -0.39
C TYR A 66 -4.72 1.76 0.68
N VAL A 67 -5.03 0.55 1.14
CA VAL A 67 -4.27 -0.16 2.17
C VAL A 67 -3.37 -1.19 1.51
N PHE A 68 -2.14 -1.22 1.95
CA PHE A 68 -1.13 -2.15 1.49
C PHE A 68 -0.14 -2.41 2.63
N GLY A 69 0.65 -3.45 2.46
CA GLY A 69 1.66 -3.87 3.40
C GLY A 69 2.90 -4.40 2.72
N ASP A 70 3.83 -4.85 3.54
CA ASP A 70 5.07 -5.47 3.09
C ASP A 70 5.23 -6.83 3.75
N PHE A 71 5.35 -7.87 2.92
CA PHE A 71 5.49 -9.26 3.36
C PHE A 71 6.79 -9.49 4.13
N VAL A 72 7.89 -8.85 3.75
CA VAL A 72 9.21 -9.08 4.36
C VAL A 72 9.32 -8.36 5.70
N ALA A 73 8.78 -7.14 5.78
CA ALA A 73 8.97 -6.27 6.92
C ALA A 73 7.78 -6.24 7.91
N GLY A 74 6.67 -6.94 7.62
CA GLY A 74 5.49 -7.01 8.48
C GLY A 74 4.75 -5.68 8.61
N ARG A 75 4.74 -4.87 7.55
CA ARG A 75 4.26 -3.47 7.62
C ARG A 75 2.89 -3.32 7.02
N ILE A 76 2.18 -2.31 7.50
CA ILE A 76 0.92 -1.87 6.93
C ILE A 76 0.92 -0.36 6.84
N TRP A 77 0.59 0.14 5.67
CA TRP A 77 0.45 1.55 5.40
C TRP A 77 -0.84 1.84 4.65
N SER A 78 -1.16 3.12 4.54
CA SER A 78 -2.19 3.57 3.61
C SER A 78 -1.85 4.90 2.96
N VAL A 79 -2.46 5.14 1.81
CA VAL A 79 -2.52 6.46 1.17
C VAL A 79 -3.96 6.80 0.82
N PRO A 80 -4.36 8.09 0.79
CA PRO A 80 -5.68 8.48 0.31
C PRO A 80 -5.90 8.05 -1.14
N VAL A 81 -7.04 7.48 -1.48
CA VAL A 81 -7.34 7.10 -2.88
C VAL A 81 -7.39 8.34 -3.78
N SER A 82 -7.80 9.50 -3.25
CA SER A 82 -7.80 10.78 -3.96
C SER A 82 -6.42 11.22 -4.43
N ASP A 83 -5.37 10.73 -3.78
CA ASP A 83 -3.98 11.12 -4.04
C ASP A 83 -3.33 10.28 -5.13
N ILE A 84 -3.92 9.12 -5.43
CA ILE A 84 -3.44 8.17 -6.44
C ILE A 84 -3.86 8.66 -7.82
N GLN A 85 -2.95 9.37 -8.47
CA GLN A 85 -3.16 9.90 -9.81
C GLN A 85 -1.92 9.71 -10.69
N LEU A 86 -2.14 9.43 -11.97
CA LEU A 86 -1.05 9.29 -12.93
C LEU A 86 -0.26 10.61 -13.04
N GLY A 87 1.06 10.52 -13.08
CA GLY A 87 1.94 11.69 -13.15
C GLY A 87 2.35 12.27 -11.79
N ARG A 88 1.86 11.69 -10.68
CA ARG A 88 2.39 11.93 -9.34
C ARG A 88 2.80 10.59 -8.72
N THR A 89 4.02 10.54 -8.19
CA THR A 89 4.47 9.45 -7.33
C THR A 89 4.29 9.87 -5.88
N ILE A 90 3.54 9.08 -5.11
CA ILE A 90 3.45 9.20 -3.65
C ILE A 90 4.67 8.51 -3.06
N GLN A 91 5.49 9.26 -2.34
CA GLN A 91 6.70 8.78 -1.70
C GLN A 91 6.38 8.13 -0.35
N SER A 92 7.24 7.23 0.12
CA SER A 92 6.98 6.51 1.38
C SER A 92 6.93 7.40 2.62
N SER A 93 7.49 8.61 2.58
CA SER A 93 7.33 9.63 3.63
C SER A 93 5.90 10.19 3.75
N GLU A 94 5.07 9.98 2.75
CA GLU A 94 3.66 10.41 2.71
C GLU A 94 2.70 9.29 3.13
N PHE A 95 3.22 8.12 3.49
CA PHE A 95 2.41 6.99 3.92
C PHE A 95 1.94 7.17 5.36
N GLU A 96 0.68 6.83 5.61
CA GLU A 96 0.20 6.71 6.99
C GLU A 96 0.56 5.32 7.53
N ASN A 97 1.15 5.25 8.71
CA ASN A 97 1.50 3.98 9.36
C ASN A 97 0.26 3.39 10.07
N ARG A 98 -0.16 2.20 9.62
CA ARG A 98 -1.39 1.53 10.09
C ARG A 98 -1.14 0.37 11.03
N MET A 99 0.11 0.06 11.37
CA MET A 99 0.42 -1.08 12.24
C MET A 99 -0.28 -0.99 13.61
N ILE A 100 -0.41 0.23 14.15
CA ILE A 100 -1.05 0.45 15.45
C ILE A 100 -2.55 0.11 15.44
N ASP A 101 -3.18 0.16 14.27
CA ASP A 101 -4.61 -0.13 14.14
C ASP A 101 -4.93 -1.62 14.33
N PHE A 102 -3.92 -2.49 14.16
CA PHE A 102 -3.99 -3.94 14.32
C PHE A 102 -3.26 -4.44 15.58
N ALA A 103 -2.77 -3.53 16.43
CA ALA A 103 -2.02 -3.92 17.61
C ALA A 103 -2.88 -4.77 18.55
N SER A 104 -2.38 -5.97 18.87
CA SER A 104 -3.02 -6.91 19.81
C SER A 104 -2.00 -7.37 20.85
N THR A 105 -2.46 -7.66 22.07
CA THR A 105 -1.57 -8.15 23.12
C THR A 105 -1.05 -9.55 22.81
N GLY A 106 0.26 -9.68 22.62
CA GLY A 106 0.96 -10.96 22.51
C GLY A 106 1.13 -11.50 21.09
N VAL A 107 0.59 -10.84 20.06
CA VAL A 107 0.72 -11.25 18.65
C VAL A 107 0.92 -10.02 17.77
N SER A 108 1.85 -10.10 16.82
CA SER A 108 2.17 -9.02 15.87
C SER A 108 2.16 -9.56 14.45
N ILE A 109 1.69 -8.73 13.52
CA ILE A 109 1.75 -8.99 12.09
C ILE A 109 3.22 -9.07 11.65
N ASN A 110 3.61 -10.15 10.96
CA ASN A 110 4.98 -10.37 10.52
C ASN A 110 5.09 -10.61 9.01
N GLN A 111 4.10 -11.25 8.37
CA GLN A 111 4.12 -11.63 6.95
C GLN A 111 2.71 -11.47 6.33
N PRO A 112 2.18 -10.24 6.25
CA PRO A 112 0.84 -10.02 5.74
C PRO A 112 0.74 -10.51 4.28
N VAL A 113 -0.29 -11.29 3.97
CA VAL A 113 -0.52 -11.86 2.62
C VAL A 113 -1.84 -11.43 1.99
N SER A 114 -2.79 -10.94 2.78
CA SER A 114 -4.07 -10.47 2.26
C SER A 114 -4.77 -9.50 3.20
N PHE A 115 -5.72 -8.75 2.65
CA PHE A 115 -6.62 -7.87 3.38
C PHE A 115 -8.07 -8.24 3.08
N GLY A 116 -8.98 -8.00 4.01
CA GLY A 116 -10.41 -8.27 3.83
C GLY A 116 -11.30 -7.37 4.69
N ILE A 117 -12.57 -7.21 4.30
CA ILE A 117 -13.59 -6.54 5.13
C ILE A 117 -14.62 -7.57 5.57
N SER A 118 -14.92 -7.59 6.86
CA SER A 118 -16.04 -8.36 7.41
C SER A 118 -17.38 -7.65 7.21
N SER A 119 -18.49 -8.34 7.42
CA SER A 119 -19.84 -7.80 7.21
C SER A 119 -20.19 -6.58 8.08
N ASP A 120 -19.47 -6.39 9.18
CA ASP A 120 -19.60 -5.24 10.08
C ASP A 120 -18.65 -4.08 9.73
N GLY A 121 -17.92 -4.17 8.60
CA GLY A 121 -17.08 -3.10 8.08
C GLY A 121 -15.66 -3.05 8.65
N ALA A 122 -15.25 -4.02 9.48
CA ALA A 122 -13.90 -4.06 10.00
C ALA A 122 -12.89 -4.60 8.98
N LEU A 123 -11.75 -3.93 8.91
CA LEU A 123 -10.60 -4.33 8.11
C LEU A 123 -9.84 -5.46 8.82
N HIS A 124 -9.51 -6.49 8.05
CA HIS A 124 -8.74 -7.64 8.50
C HIS A 124 -7.47 -7.79 7.68
N VAL A 125 -6.44 -8.34 8.32
CA VAL A 125 -5.17 -8.72 7.71
C VAL A 125 -4.96 -10.20 7.96
N VAL A 126 -4.62 -10.94 6.91
CA VAL A 126 -4.26 -12.35 7.00
C VAL A 126 -2.74 -12.45 6.93
N ASP A 127 -2.16 -13.16 7.88
CA ASP A 127 -0.73 -13.46 7.94
C ASP A 127 -0.43 -14.83 7.30
N PHE A 128 0.78 -14.99 6.79
CA PHE A 128 1.21 -16.21 6.11
C PHE A 128 1.24 -17.43 7.04
N ASP A 129 1.55 -17.23 8.32
CA ASP A 129 1.59 -18.28 9.34
C ASP A 129 0.22 -18.65 9.92
N GLY A 130 -0.86 -18.01 9.44
CA GLY A 130 -2.24 -18.40 9.68
C GLY A 130 -3.01 -17.50 10.64
N ASP A 131 -2.37 -16.47 11.21
CA ASP A 131 -3.04 -15.51 12.06
C ASP A 131 -3.94 -14.55 11.26
N VAL A 132 -5.04 -14.13 11.87
CA VAL A 132 -5.96 -13.13 11.32
C VAL A 132 -6.12 -11.99 12.32
N PHE A 133 -5.73 -10.80 11.88
CA PHE A 133 -5.79 -9.58 12.68
C PHE A 133 -6.98 -8.74 12.23
N ARG A 134 -7.61 -8.07 13.19
CA ARG A 134 -8.74 -7.16 12.95
C ARG A 134 -8.34 -5.77 13.42
N ASN A 135 -8.77 -4.73 12.73
CA ASN A 135 -8.52 -3.36 13.17
C ASN A 135 -9.40 -3.00 14.38
N TYR A 136 -8.83 -2.31 15.38
CA TYR A 136 -9.54 -1.89 16.60
C TYR A 136 -9.66 -0.37 16.76
N ASN A 137 -8.82 0.40 16.08
CA ASN A 137 -8.93 1.86 16.02
C ASN A 137 -9.76 2.27 14.81
N VAL A 138 -11.02 2.67 15.05
CA VAL A 138 -11.93 3.20 14.02
C VAL A 138 -11.76 4.72 13.78
N GLY A 139 -11.05 5.43 14.65
CA GLY A 139 -10.98 6.90 14.64
C GLY A 139 -9.89 7.54 13.78
N GLY A 140 -9.16 6.78 12.96
CA GLY A 140 -8.00 7.28 12.20
C GLY A 140 -8.01 6.96 10.70
N TRP A 141 -9.08 6.38 10.17
CA TRP A 141 -9.17 5.87 8.80
C TRP A 141 -9.89 6.82 7.85
#